data_AF-A0A194X6W8-F1
#
_entry.id   AF-A0A194X6W8-F1
#
_cell.length_a   1.000
_cell.length_b   1.000
_cell.length_c   1.000
_cell.angle_alpha   90.00
_cell.angle_beta   90.00
_cell.angle_gamma   90.00
#
_symmetry.space_group_name_H-M   'P 1'
#
loop_
_entity.id
_entity.type
_entity.pdbx_description
1 polymer ?
#
loop_
_entity_poly.entity_id
_entity_poly.type
_entity_poly.pdbx_seq_one_letter_code
_entity_poly.pdbx_strand_id
1 'polypeptide(L)'
;MLKRDPVKLPQTEAGVDNDVTAAQAVLGTPELVDLILAYLSPATLLRSCVKVCRVWWYVISNPSLSLQVALFLRPAEGGELVFNDILPKWRVERPVVNHWHFPFENALIPVPIDELGWRKNEEAWERSEERWSGMLISQPPCRDIIVVTTFSVNWELRPPLLQYLKMEKGLTIGLLRKKVEDWNRKKRTLLDSQGRVTHEENSVMERKVFSIGDMERASGRLQPRFGPYFLKIVTETMSENADDVDVFHGPDFKKRRKIMKKKKAILGRMKERISRALGAVLRRARG
;
A
#
# COMPACT_ATOMS: atom_id res chain seq x y z
N MET A 1 -5.84 -28.85 -5.90
CA MET A 1 -6.50 -29.51 -4.75
C MET A 1 -5.88 -30.87 -4.46
N LEU A 2 -4.91 -30.93 -3.53
CA LEU A 2 -4.54 -32.20 -2.90
C LEU A 2 -5.62 -32.50 -1.86
N LYS A 3 -6.50 -33.48 -2.14
CA LYS A 3 -7.38 -34.07 -1.11
C LYS A 3 -6.47 -34.68 -0.05
N ARG A 4 -6.18 -33.94 1.03
CA ARG A 4 -5.61 -34.53 2.24
C ARG A 4 -6.74 -35.22 2.96
N ASP A 5 -6.56 -36.50 3.24
CA ASP A 5 -7.51 -37.31 3.98
C ASP A 5 -7.92 -36.63 5.30
N PRO A 6 -9.18 -36.81 5.76
CA PRO A 6 -9.61 -36.28 7.04
C PRO A 6 -8.66 -36.76 8.13
N VAL A 7 -7.98 -35.80 8.77
CA VAL A 7 -7.05 -36.07 9.86
C VAL A 7 -7.86 -36.68 10.99
N LYS A 8 -7.80 -38.01 11.13
CA LYS A 8 -8.25 -38.69 12.34
C LYS A 8 -7.42 -38.12 13.50
N LEU A 9 -8.09 -37.42 14.41
CA LEU A 9 -7.48 -37.05 15.68
C LEU A 9 -6.92 -38.32 16.32
N PRO A 10 -5.69 -38.30 16.84
CA PRO A 10 -5.05 -39.49 17.40
C PRO A 10 -5.96 -40.06 18.50
N GLN A 11 -6.47 -41.27 18.27
CA GLN A 11 -7.12 -42.03 19.31
C GLN A 11 -6.03 -42.47 20.28
N THR A 12 -6.13 -41.99 21.51
CA THR A 12 -5.23 -42.31 22.62
C THR A 12 -5.24 -43.81 22.88
N GLU A 13 -4.20 -44.51 22.44
CA GLU A 13 -3.88 -45.85 22.93
C GLU A 13 -3.45 -45.74 24.38
N ALA A 14 -4.24 -46.38 25.25
CA ALA A 14 -4.03 -46.43 26.69
C ALA A 14 -2.77 -47.26 27.01
N GLY A 15 -1.79 -46.67 27.70
CA GLY A 15 -0.71 -47.48 28.28
C GLY A 15 0.61 -46.81 28.61
N VAL A 16 0.79 -45.51 28.39
CA VAL A 16 1.97 -44.79 28.87
C VAL A 16 1.50 -43.54 29.59
N ASP A 17 1.73 -43.49 30.90
CA ASP A 17 1.56 -42.30 31.74
C ASP A 17 2.56 -41.22 31.28
N ASN A 18 2.25 -40.59 30.15
CA ASN A 18 2.88 -39.36 29.74
C ASN A 18 2.30 -38.29 30.65
N ASP A 19 3.08 -37.83 31.63
CA ASP A 19 2.79 -36.61 32.39
C ASP A 19 2.70 -35.44 31.42
N VAL A 20 1.49 -35.22 30.89
CA VAL A 20 1.17 -34.06 30.08
C VAL A 20 1.27 -32.87 31.02
N THR A 21 2.31 -32.06 30.81
CA THR A 21 2.49 -30.84 31.60
C THR A 21 1.25 -29.95 31.46
N ALA A 22 0.91 -29.18 32.50
CA ALA A 22 -0.23 -28.25 32.44
C ALA A 22 -0.17 -27.31 31.22
N ALA A 23 1.04 -26.91 30.78
CA ALA A 23 1.25 -26.11 29.58
C ALA A 23 0.83 -26.85 28.30
N GLN A 24 1.14 -28.15 28.17
CA GLN A 24 0.70 -28.96 27.05
C GLN A 24 -0.82 -29.16 27.05
N ALA A 25 -1.43 -29.33 28.22
CA ALA A 25 -2.89 -29.41 28.35
C ALA A 25 -3.57 -28.11 27.87
N VAL A 26 -3.05 -26.95 28.29
CA VAL A 26 -3.54 -25.62 27.84
C VAL A 26 -3.40 -25.44 26.33
N LEU A 27 -2.26 -25.80 25.75
CA LEU A 27 -2.04 -25.71 24.30
C LEU A 27 -2.80 -26.79 23.49
N GLY A 28 -3.33 -27.80 24.17
CA GLY A 28 -4.23 -28.80 23.62
C GLY A 28 -5.67 -28.32 23.50
N THR A 29 -6.05 -27.24 24.18
CA THR A 29 -7.40 -26.64 24.14
C THR A 29 -7.50 -25.60 23.02
N PRO A 30 -8.21 -25.88 21.90
CA PRO A 30 -8.25 -24.99 20.74
C PRO A 30 -8.76 -23.58 21.05
N GLU A 31 -9.69 -23.44 22.00
CA GLU A 31 -10.31 -22.18 22.40
C GLU A 31 -9.28 -21.26 23.08
N LEU A 32 -8.40 -21.82 23.93
CA LEU A 32 -7.34 -21.05 24.57
C LEU A 32 -6.26 -20.65 23.55
N VAL A 33 -5.94 -21.55 22.62
CA VAL A 33 -5.03 -21.24 21.51
C VAL A 33 -5.59 -20.12 20.65
N ASP A 34 -6.88 -20.14 20.32
CA ASP A 34 -7.55 -19.10 19.55
C ASP A 34 -7.42 -17.71 20.20
N LEU A 35 -7.65 -17.63 21.51
CA LEU A 35 -7.47 -16.38 22.28
C LEU A 35 -6.03 -15.88 22.24
N ILE A 36 -5.04 -16.76 22.40
CA ILE A 36 -3.61 -16.40 22.33
C ILE A 36 -3.27 -15.88 20.93
N LEU A 37 -3.71 -16.58 19.89
CA LEU A 37 -3.45 -16.23 18.50
C LEU A 37 -4.11 -14.90 18.11
N ALA A 38 -5.27 -14.57 18.67
CA ALA A 38 -5.97 -13.32 18.39
C ALA A 38 -5.17 -12.05 18.80
N TYR A 39 -4.21 -12.17 19.72
CA TYR A 39 -3.31 -11.06 20.10
C TYR A 39 -2.11 -10.87 19.16
N LEU A 40 -1.87 -11.80 18.24
CA LEU A 40 -0.73 -11.75 17.34
C LEU A 40 -1.08 -11.02 16.03
N SER A 41 -0.09 -10.40 15.40
CA SER A 41 -0.33 -9.73 14.13
C SER A 41 -0.60 -10.74 12.99
N PRO A 42 -1.38 -10.33 11.96
CA PRO A 42 -1.65 -11.17 10.79
C PRO A 42 -0.40 -11.78 10.16
N ALA A 43 0.68 -11.00 10.03
CA ALA A 43 1.94 -11.48 9.48
C ALA A 43 2.58 -12.58 10.35
N THR A 44 2.58 -12.43 11.67
CA THR A 44 3.12 -13.44 12.60
C THR A 44 2.29 -14.71 12.55
N LEU A 45 0.96 -14.59 12.52
CA LEU A 45 0.04 -15.72 12.41
C LEU A 45 0.32 -16.55 11.17
N LEU A 46 0.37 -15.92 9.99
CA LEU A 46 0.52 -16.64 8.73
C LEU A 46 1.95 -17.16 8.46
N ARG A 47 2.98 -16.54 9.02
CA ARG A 47 4.38 -16.90 8.73
C ARG A 47 5.00 -17.83 9.76
N SER A 48 4.71 -17.59 11.04
CA SER A 48 5.39 -18.25 12.17
C SER A 48 4.46 -19.26 12.83
N CYS A 49 3.24 -18.85 13.19
CA CYS A 49 2.35 -19.67 14.01
C CYS A 49 1.87 -20.95 13.30
N VAL A 50 1.69 -20.89 11.97
CA VAL A 50 1.32 -22.08 11.16
C VAL A 50 2.36 -23.20 11.19
N LYS A 51 3.60 -22.92 11.63
CA LYS A 51 4.71 -23.89 11.68
C LYS A 51 4.98 -24.44 13.07
N VAL A 52 4.30 -23.94 14.11
CA VAL A 52 4.57 -24.31 15.50
C VAL A 52 4.12 -25.73 15.81
N CYS A 53 2.83 -26.02 15.63
CA CYS A 53 2.28 -27.36 15.84
C CYS A 53 0.99 -27.56 15.02
N ARG A 54 0.49 -28.81 14.98
CA ARG A 54 -0.73 -29.16 14.23
C ARG A 54 -1.99 -28.47 14.75
N VAL A 55 -2.10 -28.27 16.06
CA VAL A 55 -3.24 -27.58 16.68
C VAL A 55 -3.28 -26.12 16.22
N TRP A 56 -2.15 -25.42 16.26
CA TRP A 56 -2.06 -24.03 15.80
C TRP A 56 -2.37 -23.89 14.32
N TRP A 57 -1.82 -24.80 13.50
CA TRP A 57 -2.16 -24.86 12.08
C TRP A 57 -3.66 -25.08 11.85
N TYR A 58 -4.29 -25.96 12.63
CA TYR A 58 -5.71 -26.25 12.54
C TYR A 58 -6.58 -25.04 12.94
N VAL A 59 -6.25 -24.36 14.05
CA VAL A 59 -6.97 -23.17 14.53
C VAL A 59 -6.85 -22.01 13.53
N ILE A 60 -5.64 -21.74 13.03
CA ILE A 60 -5.42 -20.72 11.97
C ILE A 60 -6.14 -21.12 10.69
N SER A 61 -6.31 -22.43 10.46
CA SER A 61 -6.99 -22.94 9.29
C SER A 61 -8.51 -22.93 9.36
N ASN A 62 -9.06 -22.98 10.55
CA ASN A 62 -10.48 -22.93 10.80
C ASN A 62 -10.74 -21.82 11.81
N PRO A 63 -10.46 -20.56 11.43
CA PRO A 63 -10.42 -19.46 12.37
C PRO A 63 -11.80 -19.20 12.97
N SER A 64 -11.84 -19.01 14.27
CA SER A 64 -13.03 -18.53 14.97
C SER A 64 -13.45 -17.14 14.48
N LEU A 65 -14.59 -16.65 14.97
CA LEU A 65 -15.07 -15.31 14.69
C LEU A 65 -14.07 -14.22 15.11
N SER A 66 -13.47 -14.34 16.31
CA SER A 66 -12.44 -13.43 16.81
C SER A 66 -11.19 -13.49 15.96
N LEU A 67 -10.72 -14.68 15.61
CA LEU A 67 -9.51 -14.85 14.81
C LEU A 67 -9.72 -14.40 13.35
N GLN A 68 -10.93 -14.52 12.80
CA GLN A 68 -11.28 -13.95 11.50
C GLN A 68 -11.19 -12.42 11.49
N VAL A 69 -11.60 -11.76 12.58
CA VAL A 69 -11.41 -10.32 12.73
C VAL A 69 -9.93 -10.00 12.87
N ALA A 70 -9.19 -10.70 13.73
CA ALA A 70 -7.74 -10.49 13.89
C ALA A 70 -6.95 -10.73 12.59
N LEU A 71 -7.38 -11.68 11.76
CA LEU A 71 -6.83 -11.97 10.43
C LEU A 71 -7.45 -11.09 9.33
N PHE A 72 -8.20 -10.04 9.62
CA PHE A 72 -8.76 -9.16 8.59
C PHE A 72 -9.68 -9.88 7.58
N LEU A 73 -10.13 -11.11 7.85
CA LEU A 73 -11.06 -11.87 7.01
C LEU A 73 -12.50 -11.38 7.18
N ARG A 74 -12.79 -10.79 8.34
CA ARG A 74 -14.08 -10.17 8.67
C ARG A 74 -13.86 -8.72 9.11
N PRO A 75 -14.77 -7.79 8.79
CA PRO A 75 -14.72 -6.44 9.33
C PRO A 75 -14.84 -6.42 10.86
N ALA A 76 -14.03 -5.59 11.52
CA ALA A 76 -14.26 -5.20 12.91
C ALA A 76 -15.42 -4.19 12.99
N GLU A 77 -16.22 -4.28 14.05
CA GLU A 77 -17.28 -3.32 14.34
C GLU A 77 -16.70 -2.08 15.02
N GLY A 78 -16.35 -1.08 14.20
CA GLY A 78 -15.75 0.16 14.70
C GLY A 78 -14.26 0.02 15.06
N GLY A 79 -13.77 0.98 15.83
CA GLY A 79 -12.36 1.05 16.24
C GLY A 79 -11.51 2.06 15.47
N GLU A 80 -10.24 2.12 15.88
CA GLU A 80 -9.20 2.89 15.22
C GLU A 80 -8.81 2.23 13.89
N LEU A 81 -8.38 3.04 12.91
CA LEU A 81 -7.89 2.52 11.64
C LEU A 81 -6.57 1.77 11.83
N VAL A 82 -6.61 0.46 11.65
CA VAL A 82 -5.44 -0.42 11.66
C VAL A 82 -5.24 -0.99 10.27
N PHE A 83 -4.02 -0.91 9.75
CA PHE A 83 -3.64 -1.53 8.48
C PHE A 83 -3.10 -2.95 8.68
N ASN A 84 -3.39 -3.81 7.71
CA ASN A 84 -2.91 -5.18 7.67
C ASN A 84 -1.38 -5.22 7.44
N ASP A 85 -0.65 -5.77 8.38
CA ASP A 85 0.82 -5.81 8.37
C ASP A 85 1.42 -6.86 7.42
N ILE A 86 0.59 -7.68 6.78
CA ILE A 86 1.02 -8.61 5.72
C ILE A 86 1.64 -7.87 4.54
N LEU A 87 1.20 -6.63 4.30
CA LEU A 87 1.74 -5.73 3.29
C LEU A 87 3.01 -5.07 3.83
N PRO A 88 4.19 -5.69 3.63
CA PRO A 88 5.40 -5.21 4.26
C PRO A 88 5.79 -3.91 3.55
N LYS A 89 6.28 -2.92 4.30
CA LYS A 89 6.78 -1.63 3.77
C LYS A 89 5.73 -0.63 3.28
N TRP A 90 4.45 -0.89 3.52
CA TRP A 90 3.42 0.14 3.46
C TRP A 90 3.33 0.93 4.77
N ARG A 91 4.32 0.79 5.66
CA ARG A 91 4.35 1.63 6.85
C ARG A 91 4.75 3.03 6.43
N VAL A 92 3.95 4.01 6.88
CA VAL A 92 4.35 5.40 7.05
C VAL A 92 5.57 5.38 7.97
N GLU A 93 6.77 5.26 7.41
CA GLU A 93 7.89 5.88 8.09
C GLU A 93 7.56 7.37 8.05
N ARG A 94 7.32 7.91 9.26
CA ARG A 94 7.03 9.29 9.64
C ARG A 94 7.37 10.34 8.57
N PRO A 95 6.58 11.42 8.46
CA PRO A 95 6.58 12.34 7.34
C PRO A 95 8.01 12.74 7.00
N VAL A 96 8.50 12.21 5.88
CA VAL A 96 9.62 12.86 5.23
C VAL A 96 9.02 14.17 4.76
N VAL A 97 9.40 15.26 5.44
CA VAL A 97 9.10 16.64 5.05
C VAL A 97 9.80 16.89 3.71
N ASN A 98 9.29 16.28 2.65
CA ASN A 98 9.72 16.48 1.29
C ASN A 98 8.67 17.35 0.64
N HIS A 99 8.74 18.67 0.93
CA HIS A 99 8.71 19.87 0.08
C HIS A 99 7.93 19.90 -1.26
N TRP A 100 7.35 18.80 -1.73
CA TRP A 100 6.42 18.71 -2.84
C TRP A 100 5.03 19.02 -2.30
N HIS A 101 4.47 20.14 -2.76
CA HIS A 101 3.33 20.84 -2.16
C HIS A 101 1.98 20.11 -2.31
N PHE A 102 1.86 18.92 -1.73
CA PHE A 102 0.56 18.33 -1.43
C PHE A 102 0.41 18.30 0.10
N PRO A 103 -0.61 18.98 0.67
CA PRO A 103 -0.81 19.10 2.11
C PRO A 103 -1.41 17.81 2.69
N PHE A 104 -0.71 16.68 2.55
CA PHE A 104 -1.14 15.41 3.11
C PHE A 104 -0.09 14.91 4.09
N GLU A 105 -0.41 14.97 5.38
CA GLU A 105 0.52 14.63 6.47
C GLU A 105 0.76 13.11 6.59
N ASN A 106 -0.08 12.26 5.96
CA ASN A 106 -0.09 10.80 6.17
C ASN A 106 -0.03 9.95 4.89
N ALA A 107 0.63 10.43 3.83
CA ALA A 107 0.85 9.59 2.65
C ALA A 107 1.91 8.51 2.95
N LEU A 108 1.62 7.25 2.60
CA LEU A 108 2.64 6.19 2.58
C LEU A 108 3.75 6.57 1.61
N ILE A 109 4.97 6.12 1.93
CA ILE A 109 6.10 6.25 1.00
C ILE A 109 5.69 5.57 -0.31
N PRO A 110 5.75 6.30 -1.43
CA PRO A 110 5.49 5.73 -2.73
C PRO A 110 6.46 4.53 -2.95
N VAL A 111 5.91 3.33 -3.15
CA VAL A 111 6.68 2.11 -3.44
C VAL A 111 6.62 1.82 -4.94
N PRO A 112 7.76 1.59 -5.62
CA PRO A 112 7.74 1.13 -7.00
C PRO A 112 6.93 -0.15 -7.16
N ILE A 113 6.13 -0.27 -8.23
CA ILE A 113 5.28 -1.46 -8.43
C ILE A 113 6.11 -2.75 -8.42
N ASP A 114 7.31 -2.73 -8.99
CA ASP A 114 8.21 -3.88 -9.05
C ASP A 114 8.81 -4.26 -7.68
N GLU A 115 8.75 -3.35 -6.71
CA GLU A 115 9.21 -3.59 -5.35
C GLU A 115 8.13 -4.17 -4.43
N LEU A 116 6.88 -4.26 -4.90
CA LEU A 116 5.76 -4.80 -4.13
C LEU A 116 6.04 -6.24 -3.70
N GLY A 117 5.62 -6.59 -2.48
CA GLY A 117 5.93 -7.89 -1.88
C GLY A 117 5.48 -9.09 -2.72
N TRP A 118 4.38 -8.97 -3.47
CA TRP A 118 3.89 -10.01 -4.37
C TRP A 118 4.64 -10.10 -5.70
N ARG A 119 5.39 -9.07 -6.11
CA ARG A 119 6.28 -9.14 -7.28
C ARG A 119 7.59 -9.84 -6.96
N LYS A 120 8.09 -9.68 -5.74
CA LYS A 120 9.34 -10.30 -5.29
C LYS A 120 9.24 -11.82 -5.13
N ASN A 121 8.04 -12.34 -4.92
CA ASN A 121 7.82 -13.77 -4.72
C ASN A 121 6.45 -14.18 -5.28
N GLU A 122 6.26 -14.01 -6.59
CA GLU A 122 4.98 -14.24 -7.26
C GLU A 122 4.43 -15.65 -6.97
N GLU A 123 5.29 -16.66 -6.99
CA GLU A 123 4.91 -18.04 -6.68
C GLU A 123 4.33 -18.20 -5.27
N ALA A 124 4.86 -17.52 -4.24
CA ALA A 124 4.30 -17.60 -2.89
C ALA A 124 2.91 -16.94 -2.78
N TRP A 125 2.66 -15.92 -3.60
CA TRP A 125 1.36 -15.24 -3.68
C TRP A 125 0.41 -15.89 -4.69
N GLU A 126 0.88 -16.83 -5.52
CA GLU A 126 0.05 -17.62 -6.43
C GLU A 126 -0.32 -18.98 -5.85
N ARG A 127 0.64 -19.68 -5.22
CA ARG A 127 0.41 -21.00 -4.58
C ARG A 127 -0.62 -20.94 -3.46
N SER A 128 -0.82 -19.76 -2.89
CA SER A 128 -1.88 -19.47 -1.94
C SER A 128 -3.21 -19.27 -2.67
N GLU A 129 -3.90 -20.35 -3.01
CA GLU A 129 -5.33 -20.27 -3.35
C GLU A 129 -6.18 -19.74 -2.17
N GLU A 130 -5.62 -19.55 -0.97
CA GLU A 130 -6.37 -19.57 0.28
C GLU A 130 -5.99 -18.41 1.23
N ARG A 131 -7.03 -17.74 1.74
CA ARG A 131 -7.08 -16.76 2.85
C ARG A 131 -6.55 -15.34 2.61
N TRP A 132 -5.30 -15.09 2.23
CA TRP A 132 -4.81 -13.69 2.28
C TRP A 132 -5.47 -12.76 1.26
N SER A 133 -5.87 -13.29 0.10
CA SER A 133 -6.53 -12.51 -0.96
C SER A 133 -7.89 -11.97 -0.51
N GLY A 134 -8.54 -12.67 0.42
CA GLY A 134 -9.78 -12.27 1.07
C GLY A 134 -9.59 -11.35 2.28
N MET A 135 -8.36 -11.18 2.77
CA MET A 135 -8.09 -10.28 3.91
C MET A 135 -8.28 -8.83 3.48
N LEU A 136 -8.91 -8.05 4.35
CA LEU A 136 -9.00 -6.60 4.26
C LEU A 136 -7.60 -5.97 4.42
N ILE A 137 -7.41 -4.83 3.77
CA ILE A 137 -6.18 -4.02 3.91
C ILE A 137 -6.22 -3.21 5.19
N SER A 138 -7.41 -2.88 5.69
CA SER A 138 -7.60 -2.10 6.90
C SER A 138 -8.85 -2.53 7.66
N GLN A 139 -8.88 -2.22 8.95
CA GLN A 139 -10.04 -2.30 9.81
C GLN A 139 -10.20 -0.96 10.56
N PRO A 140 -11.38 -0.33 10.56
CA PRO A 140 -12.57 -0.73 9.80
C PRO A 140 -12.32 -0.71 8.27
N PRO A 141 -13.13 -1.44 7.47
CA PRO A 141 -12.85 -1.62 6.04
C PRO A 141 -12.87 -0.30 5.26
N CYS A 142 -11.83 -0.05 4.46
CA CYS A 142 -11.84 1.04 3.47
C CYS A 142 -12.82 0.74 2.34
N ARG A 143 -13.99 1.37 2.37
CA ARG A 143 -15.04 1.22 1.34
C ARG A 143 -14.95 2.24 0.23
N ASP A 144 -14.38 3.41 0.50
CA ASP A 144 -14.21 4.46 -0.50
C ASP A 144 -12.74 4.55 -0.89
N ILE A 145 -12.46 4.52 -2.20
CA ILE A 145 -11.11 4.57 -2.74
C ILE A 145 -11.06 5.67 -3.79
N ILE A 146 -10.04 6.52 -3.71
CA ILE A 146 -9.75 7.55 -4.69
C ILE A 146 -8.45 7.16 -5.38
N VAL A 147 -8.54 6.81 -6.65
CA VAL A 147 -7.37 6.58 -7.49
C VAL A 147 -7.01 7.90 -8.15
N VAL A 148 -5.80 8.36 -7.88
CA VAL A 148 -5.23 9.60 -8.42
C VAL A 148 -4.13 9.23 -9.39
N THR A 149 -4.34 9.49 -10.66
CA THR A 149 -3.31 9.31 -11.68
C THR A 149 -2.71 10.66 -12.02
N THR A 150 -1.42 10.79 -11.72
CA THR A 150 -0.61 11.99 -11.95
C THR A 150 0.40 11.74 -13.06
N PHE A 151 0.47 12.68 -14.01
CA PHE A 151 1.42 12.64 -15.10
C PHE A 151 2.61 13.55 -14.77
N SER A 152 3.83 13.01 -14.66
CA SER A 152 4.99 13.76 -14.15
C SER A 152 5.39 14.96 -15.00
N VAL A 153 5.24 14.88 -16.32
CA VAL A 153 5.95 15.79 -17.21
C VAL A 153 5.26 17.15 -17.33
N ASN A 154 3.98 17.27 -16.97
CA ASN A 154 3.25 18.54 -17.05
C ASN A 154 1.98 18.55 -16.17
N TRP A 155 2.13 18.47 -14.85
CA TRP A 155 1.01 18.59 -13.92
C TRP A 155 0.25 19.93 -14.07
N GLU A 156 0.91 20.98 -14.58
CA GLU A 156 0.27 22.26 -14.91
C GLU A 156 -0.63 22.19 -16.17
N LEU A 157 -0.43 21.22 -17.07
CA LEU A 157 -1.20 21.10 -18.32
C LEU A 157 -2.32 20.07 -18.26
N ARG A 158 -2.24 19.09 -17.35
CA ARG A 158 -3.27 18.07 -17.20
C ARG A 158 -3.62 17.90 -15.73
N PRO A 159 -4.89 18.17 -15.33
CA PRO A 159 -5.32 17.87 -13.98
C PRO A 159 -5.15 16.35 -13.72
N PRO A 160 -4.90 15.95 -12.47
CA PRO A 160 -4.85 14.54 -12.12
C PRO A 160 -6.18 13.89 -12.49
N LEU A 161 -6.11 12.68 -13.05
CA LEU A 161 -7.32 11.88 -13.24
C LEU A 161 -7.74 11.36 -11.87
N LEU A 162 -8.96 11.68 -11.45
CA LEU A 162 -9.55 11.19 -10.22
C LEU A 162 -10.59 10.14 -10.57
N GLN A 163 -10.37 8.90 -10.13
CA GLN A 163 -11.35 7.83 -10.22
C GLN A 163 -11.80 7.43 -8.82
N TYR A 164 -13.11 7.41 -8.63
CA TYR A 164 -13.75 6.98 -7.38
C TYR A 164 -14.20 5.54 -7.51
N LEU A 165 -13.84 4.71 -6.54
CA LEU A 165 -14.27 3.32 -6.46
C LEU A 165 -14.93 3.09 -5.10
N LYS A 166 -16.17 2.60 -5.13
CA LYS A 166 -16.92 2.19 -3.93
C LYS A 166 -16.88 0.67 -3.82
N MET A 167 -16.44 0.17 -2.68
CA MET A 167 -16.29 -1.24 -2.35
C MET A 167 -17.20 -1.57 -1.17
N GLU A 168 -18.33 -2.23 -1.41
CA GLU A 168 -19.33 -2.52 -0.37
C GLU A 168 -18.75 -3.29 0.83
N LYS A 169 -17.89 -4.26 0.54
CA LYS A 169 -17.25 -5.13 1.55
C LYS A 169 -15.91 -4.59 2.06
N GLY A 170 -15.43 -3.48 1.51
CA GLY A 170 -14.08 -2.95 1.73
C GLY A 170 -13.04 -3.53 0.76
N LEU A 171 -11.88 -2.88 0.69
CA LEU A 171 -10.78 -3.32 -0.17
C LEU A 171 -10.01 -4.48 0.45
N THR A 172 -9.96 -5.60 -0.26
CA THR A 172 -9.12 -6.75 0.10
C THR A 172 -7.76 -6.69 -0.58
N ILE A 173 -6.78 -7.39 -0.01
CA ILE A 173 -5.43 -7.50 -0.59
C ILE A 173 -5.48 -8.11 -1.99
N GLY A 174 -6.32 -9.12 -2.21
CA GLY A 174 -6.48 -9.75 -3.52
C GLY A 174 -7.06 -8.81 -4.57
N LEU A 175 -8.09 -8.03 -4.20
CA LEU A 175 -8.70 -7.07 -5.12
C LEU A 175 -7.73 -5.94 -5.48
N LEU A 176 -7.00 -5.44 -4.49
CA LEU A 176 -5.92 -4.48 -4.68
C LEU A 176 -4.85 -5.02 -5.64
N ARG A 177 -4.31 -6.22 -5.41
CA ARG A 177 -3.34 -6.86 -6.32
C ARG A 177 -3.91 -6.91 -7.73
N LYS A 178 -5.13 -7.41 -7.91
CA LYS A 178 -5.80 -7.48 -9.21
C LYS A 178 -5.89 -6.11 -9.90
N LYS A 179 -6.27 -5.05 -9.18
CA LYS A 179 -6.35 -3.70 -9.74
C LYS A 179 -4.98 -3.17 -10.17
N VAL A 180 -3.95 -3.37 -9.34
CA VAL A 180 -2.57 -3.00 -9.68
C VAL A 180 -2.09 -3.74 -10.93
N GLU A 181 -2.38 -5.04 -11.03
CA GLU A 181 -2.05 -5.85 -12.21
C GLU A 181 -2.83 -5.43 -13.46
N ASP A 182 -4.14 -5.18 -13.35
CA ASP A 182 -4.98 -4.70 -14.45
C ASP A 182 -4.47 -3.35 -14.99
N TRP A 183 -4.08 -2.44 -14.09
CA TRP A 183 -3.45 -1.17 -14.49
C TRP A 183 -2.12 -1.38 -15.18
N ASN A 184 -1.31 -2.33 -14.71
CA ASN A 184 -0.04 -2.64 -15.37
C ASN A 184 -0.25 -3.25 -16.76
N ARG A 185 -1.27 -4.11 -16.93
CA ARG A 185 -1.60 -4.79 -18.19
C ARG A 185 -2.20 -3.85 -19.24
N LYS A 186 -3.19 -3.02 -18.88
CA LYS A 186 -3.83 -2.08 -19.82
C LYS A 186 -2.84 -1.13 -20.48
N LYS A 187 -1.74 -0.84 -19.80
CA LYS A 187 -0.65 -0.05 -20.36
C LYS A 187 0.17 -0.80 -21.40
N ARG A 188 0.41 -2.11 -21.22
CA ARG A 188 1.07 -2.95 -22.24
C ARG A 188 0.25 -3.04 -23.52
N THR A 189 -1.09 -3.01 -23.43
CA THR A 189 -1.98 -3.06 -24.60
C THR A 189 -2.23 -1.70 -25.26
N LEU A 190 -1.69 -0.61 -24.72
CA LEU A 190 -1.60 0.67 -25.44
C LEU A 190 -0.39 0.70 -26.41
N LEU A 191 0.46 -0.35 -26.40
CA LEU A 191 1.26 -0.75 -27.55
C LEU A 191 0.32 -1.42 -28.57
N ASP A 192 0.41 -1.05 -29.84
CA ASP A 192 -0.65 -1.22 -30.82
C ASP A 192 -1.04 -2.68 -31.15
N SER A 193 -2.16 -2.81 -31.87
CA SER A 193 -2.70 -4.08 -32.39
C SER A 193 -1.82 -4.74 -33.48
N GLN A 194 -0.67 -4.15 -33.83
CA GLN A 194 0.25 -4.66 -34.86
C GLN A 194 1.56 -5.20 -34.27
N GLY A 195 1.70 -5.22 -32.95
CA GLY A 195 2.91 -5.74 -32.29
C GLY A 195 4.16 -4.93 -32.61
N ARG A 196 4.00 -3.71 -33.15
CA ARG A 196 5.11 -2.80 -33.37
C ARG A 196 5.27 -1.97 -32.11
N VAL A 197 6.41 -2.15 -31.44
CA VAL A 197 6.97 -1.05 -30.65
C VAL A 197 7.16 0.06 -31.67
N THR A 198 6.43 1.17 -31.57
CA THR A 198 6.86 2.39 -32.25
C THR A 198 8.25 2.66 -31.71
N HIS A 199 9.25 2.34 -32.54
CA HIS A 199 10.67 2.41 -32.27
C HIS A 199 11.12 3.87 -32.17
N GLU A 200 10.49 4.65 -31.28
CA GLU A 200 11.22 5.68 -30.56
C GLU A 200 11.70 5.02 -29.27
N GLU A 201 12.81 4.30 -29.45
CA GLU A 201 13.80 4.07 -28.41
C GLU A 201 14.21 5.42 -27.85
N ASN A 202 13.49 5.90 -26.85
CA ASN A 202 14.14 6.54 -25.72
C ASN A 202 13.52 5.95 -24.48
N SER A 203 14.36 5.30 -23.71
CA SER A 203 14.08 4.64 -22.44
C SER A 203 13.43 5.59 -21.46
N VAL A 204 12.12 5.76 -21.57
CA VAL A 204 11.30 6.31 -20.50
C VAL A 204 11.27 5.22 -19.43
N MET A 205 12.22 5.25 -18.52
CA MET A 205 12.15 4.53 -17.26
C MET A 205 10.99 5.11 -16.48
N GLU A 206 9.81 4.57 -16.75
CA GLU A 206 8.60 4.95 -16.05
C GLU A 206 8.67 4.39 -14.63
N ARG A 207 9.13 5.22 -13.71
CA ARG A 207 9.03 4.89 -12.29
C ARG A 207 7.57 5.01 -11.85
N LYS A 208 6.86 3.88 -11.87
CA LYS A 208 5.50 3.77 -11.34
C LYS A 208 5.55 3.69 -9.84
N VAL A 209 5.05 4.72 -9.19
CA VAL A 209 5.02 4.73 -7.75
C VAL A 209 3.60 4.56 -7.25
N PHE A 210 3.43 3.63 -6.31
CA PHE A 210 2.19 3.31 -5.64
C PHE A 210 2.27 3.77 -4.19
N SER A 211 1.47 4.77 -3.83
CA SER A 211 1.28 5.15 -2.42
C SER A 211 -0.17 4.92 -2.04
N ILE A 212 -0.37 4.34 -0.87
CA ILE A 212 -1.62 4.51 -0.12
C ILE A 212 -1.47 5.73 0.77
N GLY A 213 -2.54 6.37 1.16
CA GLY A 213 -2.48 7.39 2.20
C GLY A 213 -3.76 7.30 2.99
N ASP A 214 -3.64 7.43 4.30
CA ASP A 214 -4.80 7.77 5.10
C ASP A 214 -5.03 9.28 4.95
N MET A 215 -6.27 9.68 4.73
CA MET A 215 -6.63 11.05 5.07
C MET A 215 -7.33 10.97 6.39
N GLU A 216 -6.62 11.37 7.44
CA GLU A 216 -7.24 11.66 8.73
C GLU A 216 -8.53 12.48 8.55
N ARG A 217 -9.37 12.48 9.59
CA ARG A 217 -10.56 13.34 9.79
C ARG A 217 -10.36 14.85 9.50
N ALA A 218 -9.16 15.28 9.07
CA ALA A 218 -8.62 16.62 9.17
C ALA A 218 -8.70 17.48 7.90
N SER A 219 -9.06 16.97 6.72
CA SER A 219 -9.25 17.88 5.57
C SER A 219 -10.71 18.34 5.50
N GLY A 220 -11.10 19.32 6.32
CA GLY A 220 -12.43 19.96 6.30
C GLY A 220 -12.83 20.63 4.97
N ARG A 221 -12.04 20.42 3.90
CA ARG A 221 -12.28 20.91 2.53
C ARG A 221 -12.69 19.82 1.54
N LEU A 222 -12.48 18.53 1.85
CA LEU A 222 -13.02 17.43 1.06
C LEU A 222 -14.33 16.99 1.73
N GLN A 223 -15.42 17.05 0.96
CA GLN A 223 -16.82 17.07 1.39
C GLN A 223 -17.22 16.05 2.48
N PRO A 224 -18.32 16.30 3.23
CA PRO A 224 -18.99 15.34 4.13
C PRO A 224 -19.50 14.05 3.44
N ARG A 225 -19.19 13.86 2.16
CA ARG A 225 -19.65 12.76 1.32
C ARG A 225 -18.78 11.50 1.43
N PHE A 226 -17.53 11.65 1.85
CA PHE A 226 -16.61 10.54 2.04
C PHE A 226 -16.72 10.07 3.49
N GLY A 227 -16.85 8.76 3.71
CA GLY A 227 -16.85 8.20 5.06
C GLY A 227 -15.56 8.54 5.82
N PRO A 228 -15.45 8.13 7.10
CA PRO A 228 -14.31 8.49 7.93
C PRO A 228 -12.96 7.97 7.42
N TYR A 229 -12.95 7.03 6.46
CA TYR A 229 -11.74 6.41 5.91
C TYR A 229 -11.87 6.23 4.40
N PHE A 230 -10.86 6.68 3.66
CA PHE A 230 -10.74 6.36 2.26
C PHE A 230 -9.28 6.12 1.86
N LEU A 231 -9.10 5.36 0.78
CA LEU A 231 -7.78 4.97 0.31
C LEU A 231 -7.38 5.80 -0.91
N LYS A 232 -6.34 6.62 -0.79
CA LYS A 232 -5.76 7.31 -1.96
C LYS A 232 -4.72 6.42 -2.62
N ILE A 233 -4.91 6.04 -3.88
CA ILE A 233 -3.89 5.34 -4.67
C ILE A 233 -3.28 6.34 -5.65
N VAL A 234 -2.02 6.73 -5.45
CA VAL A 234 -1.30 7.57 -6.42
C VAL A 234 -0.60 6.67 -7.42
N THR A 235 -0.71 7.02 -8.69
CA THR A 235 0.08 6.43 -9.78
C THR A 235 0.83 7.56 -10.48
N GLU A 236 2.14 7.54 -10.40
CA GLU A 236 3.02 8.48 -11.09
C GLU A 236 3.64 7.83 -12.32
N THR A 237 3.53 8.49 -13.47
CA THR A 237 4.26 8.15 -14.69
C THR A 237 5.41 9.13 -14.84
N MET A 238 6.63 8.73 -14.50
CA MET A 238 7.84 9.54 -14.75
C MET A 238 8.34 9.34 -16.18
N SER A 239 8.60 10.44 -16.91
CA SER A 239 9.43 10.38 -18.12
C SER A 239 10.80 10.90 -17.75
N GLU A 240 11.83 10.06 -17.86
CA GLU A 240 13.22 10.47 -17.62
C GLU A 240 13.84 11.24 -18.79
N ASN A 241 13.15 11.31 -19.95
CA ASN A 241 13.64 12.11 -21.05
C ASN A 241 13.42 13.60 -20.77
N ALA A 242 14.50 14.27 -20.35
CA ALA A 242 14.59 15.72 -20.33
C ALA A 242 14.42 16.35 -21.73
N ASP A 243 14.55 15.54 -22.79
CA ASP A 243 14.57 15.98 -24.19
C ASP A 243 13.18 15.91 -24.87
N ASP A 244 12.20 15.19 -24.29
CA ASP A 244 10.80 15.18 -24.78
C ASP A 244 10.03 16.49 -24.48
N VAL A 245 10.72 17.45 -23.89
CA VAL A 245 10.24 18.82 -23.72
C VAL A 245 10.22 19.58 -25.06
N ASP A 246 10.95 19.11 -26.08
CA ASP A 246 11.07 19.81 -27.36
C ASP A 246 10.06 19.37 -28.44
N VAL A 247 9.28 18.30 -28.23
CA VAL A 247 8.28 17.84 -29.23
C VAL A 247 7.01 18.72 -29.28
N PHE A 248 6.79 19.62 -28.29
CA PHE A 248 5.73 20.63 -28.31
C PHE A 248 6.29 22.04 -28.57
N HIS A 249 6.92 22.24 -29.73
CA HIS A 249 7.36 23.55 -30.23
C HIS A 249 6.22 24.42 -30.80
N GLY A 250 5.14 24.58 -30.04
CA GLY A 250 4.21 25.69 -30.28
C GLY A 250 4.86 27.03 -29.90
N PRO A 251 4.50 28.16 -30.54
CA PRO A 251 5.02 29.50 -30.19
C PRO A 251 4.83 29.85 -28.70
N ASP A 252 3.82 29.27 -28.05
CA ASP A 252 3.56 29.41 -26.61
C ASP A 252 4.58 28.70 -25.70
N PHE A 253 5.27 27.68 -26.19
CA PHE A 253 6.24 26.93 -25.38
C PHE A 253 7.48 27.78 -25.04
N LYS A 254 8.01 28.53 -26.00
CA LYS A 254 9.13 29.47 -25.76
C LYS A 254 8.75 30.54 -24.75
N LYS A 255 7.50 31.02 -24.78
CA LYS A 255 6.95 32.00 -23.83
C LYS A 255 6.86 31.40 -22.42
N ARG A 256 6.31 30.19 -22.29
CA ARG A 256 6.21 29.47 -20.99
C ARG A 256 7.58 29.12 -20.42
N ARG A 257 8.55 28.68 -21.24
CA ARG A 257 9.94 28.41 -20.82
C ARG A 257 10.64 29.68 -20.31
N LYS A 258 10.42 30.83 -20.94
CA LYS A 258 10.89 32.14 -20.42
C LYS A 258 10.25 32.48 -19.08
N ILE A 259 8.95 32.26 -18.91
CA ILE A 259 8.23 32.50 -17.65
C ILE A 259 8.78 31.60 -16.53
N MET A 260 8.98 30.31 -16.81
CA MET A 260 9.54 29.36 -15.83
C MET A 260 10.97 29.70 -15.43
N LYS A 261 11.85 30.04 -16.38
CA LYS A 261 13.21 30.52 -16.07
C LYS A 261 13.17 31.77 -15.18
N LYS A 262 12.26 32.70 -15.46
CA LYS A 262 12.07 33.91 -14.64
C LYS A 262 11.58 33.57 -13.22
N LYS A 263 10.58 32.68 -13.08
CA LYS A 263 10.09 32.22 -11.77
C LYS A 263 11.20 31.53 -10.96
N LYS A 264 11.96 30.62 -11.59
CA LYS A 264 13.08 29.91 -10.93
C LYS A 264 14.16 30.87 -10.44
N ALA A 265 14.51 31.89 -11.22
CA ALA A 265 15.47 32.92 -10.83
C ALA A 265 14.94 33.80 -9.66
N ILE A 266 13.65 34.11 -9.63
CA ILE A 266 13.03 34.83 -8.51
C ILE A 266 13.09 33.98 -7.23
N LEU A 267 12.72 32.69 -7.34
CA LEU A 267 12.73 31.76 -6.21
C LEU A 267 14.14 31.58 -5.62
N GLY A 268 15.16 31.48 -6.49
CA GLY A 268 16.57 31.41 -6.09
C GLY A 268 17.00 32.63 -5.28
N ARG A 269 16.72 33.84 -5.78
CA ARG A 269 17.02 35.09 -5.05
C ARG A 269 16.28 35.20 -3.73
N MET A 270 15.05 34.72 -3.66
CA MET A 270 14.27 34.72 -2.42
C MET A 270 14.87 33.77 -1.37
N LYS A 271 15.24 32.54 -1.78
CA LYS A 271 15.94 31.59 -0.90
C LYS A 271 17.25 32.14 -0.37
N GLU A 272 18.03 32.78 -1.23
CA GLU A 272 19.30 33.37 -0.84
C GLU A 272 19.12 34.52 0.17
N ARG A 273 18.11 35.37 -0.03
CA ARG A 273 17.75 36.44 0.93
C ARG A 273 17.33 35.87 2.28
N ILE A 274 16.49 34.83 2.28
CA ILE A 274 16.05 34.16 3.51
C ILE A 274 17.25 33.53 4.23
N SER A 275 18.12 32.82 3.51
CA SER A 275 19.32 32.21 4.06
C SER A 275 20.26 33.25 4.67
N ARG A 276 20.48 34.38 4.00
CA ARG A 276 21.27 35.51 4.53
C ARG A 276 20.65 36.13 5.78
N ALA A 277 19.33 36.33 5.78
CA ALA A 277 18.61 36.88 6.93
C ALA A 277 18.70 35.94 8.15
N LEU A 278 18.45 34.64 7.95
CA LEU A 278 18.59 33.63 9.00
C LEU A 278 20.03 33.57 9.54
N GLY A 279 21.03 33.59 8.66
CA GLY A 279 22.43 33.62 9.08
C GLY A 279 22.79 34.86 9.90
N ALA A 280 22.23 36.03 9.58
CA ALA A 280 22.43 37.26 10.35
C ALA A 280 21.77 37.19 11.73
N VAL A 281 20.55 36.65 11.82
CA VAL A 281 19.84 36.45 13.10
C VAL A 281 20.61 35.48 14.00
N LEU A 282 21.06 34.35 13.46
CA LEU A 282 21.82 33.36 14.22
C LEU A 282 23.18 33.90 14.71
N ARG A 283 23.85 34.75 13.93
CA ARG A 283 25.08 35.43 14.37
C ARG A 283 24.83 36.41 15.51
N ARG A 284 23.73 37.18 15.46
CA ARG A 284 23.33 38.07 16.57
C ARG A 284 22.93 37.31 17.84
N ALA A 285 22.41 36.09 17.71
CA ALA A 285 22.03 35.29 18.87
C ALA A 285 23.23 34.61 19.57
N ARG A 286 24.42 34.61 18.96
CA ARG A 286 25.63 33.94 19.47
C ARG A 286 26.70 34.89 20.02
N GLY A 287 26.56 36.19 19.82
CA GLY A 287 27.44 37.21 20.38
C GLY A 287 26.67 38.06 21.38
#